data_AF-A0A934B2D5-F1
#
_entry.id   AF-A0A934B2D5-F1
#
_cell.length_a   1.000
_cell.length_b   1.000
_cell.length_c   1.000
_cell.angle_alpha   90.00
_cell.angle_beta   90.00
_cell.angle_gamma   90.00
#
_symmetry.space_group_name_H-M   'P 1'
#
loop_
_entity.id
_entity.type
_entity.pdbx_description
1 polymer ?
#
loop_
_entity_poly.entity_id
_entity_poly.type
_entity_poly.pdbx_seq_one_letter_code
_entity_poly.pdbx_strand_id
1 'polypeptide(L)'
;MRSKYIYLFLISLIVVSIYAPHQAVAQDMDDYTAYPPFISPGIDPNLLLIIDNSASMYDLAYIDEGSATRESSYCYDQTYKNTTTYAGYFVKDSIYAYNFTTNRFETGAFPASCSHSILGVLCVNITGSTATAFVATGNYLNWLTSSKFDVQKQILTGGKYDTSSSEYIAESRGCVGRRFIKEALTADYVEGGTNTSLGITFGVSGPDNPYNPTGVSIGGQTHIDIFQGNYDEGTCQAAIDLFSDPSAHKQDIIDAIDDCLDNAATNQKQCQFDTRDPKP
;
A
#
# COMPACT_ATOMS: atom_id res chain seq x y z
N MET A 1 37.62 79.18 -50.78
CA MET A 1 36.25 78.68 -50.53
C MET A 1 36.19 77.26 -49.92
N ARG A 2 37.23 76.41 -49.99
CA ARG A 2 37.18 75.01 -49.51
C ARG A 2 37.27 74.78 -47.98
N SER A 3 37.83 75.70 -47.20
CA SER A 3 38.00 75.53 -45.73
C SER A 3 36.70 75.69 -44.93
N LYS A 4 35.77 76.57 -45.36
CA LYS A 4 34.49 76.80 -44.65
C LYS A 4 33.55 75.59 -44.67
N TYR A 5 33.60 74.77 -45.72
CA TYR A 5 32.79 73.56 -45.84
C TYR A 5 33.30 72.41 -44.97
N ILE A 6 34.60 72.39 -44.62
CA ILE A 6 35.20 71.37 -43.74
C ILE A 6 34.74 71.57 -42.29
N TYR A 7 34.71 72.82 -41.80
CA TYR A 7 34.21 73.11 -40.46
C TYR A 7 32.70 72.86 -40.33
N LEU A 8 31.93 73.17 -41.37
CA LEU A 8 30.49 72.85 -41.42
C LEU A 8 30.23 71.33 -41.42
N PHE A 9 31.07 70.55 -42.10
CA PHE A 9 30.98 69.09 -42.10
C PHE A 9 31.38 68.48 -40.75
N LEU A 10 32.42 69.01 -40.09
CA LEU A 10 32.84 68.57 -38.75
C LEU A 10 31.80 68.91 -37.67
N ILE A 11 31.18 70.08 -37.73
CA ILE A 11 30.10 70.46 -36.80
C ILE A 11 28.87 69.57 -37.03
N SER A 12 28.53 69.27 -38.28
CA SER A 12 27.45 68.33 -38.61
C SER A 12 27.72 66.92 -38.06
N LEU A 13 28.97 66.44 -38.11
CA LEU A 13 29.32 65.11 -37.59
C LEU A 13 29.19 65.04 -36.06
N ILE A 14 29.60 66.11 -35.35
CA ILE A 14 29.51 66.21 -33.89
C ILE A 14 28.05 66.29 -33.45
N VAL A 15 27.21 67.05 -34.15
CA VAL A 15 25.77 67.13 -33.83
C VAL A 15 25.09 65.77 -34.02
N VAL A 16 25.42 65.01 -35.08
CA VAL A 16 24.87 63.65 -35.29
C VAL A 16 25.29 62.67 -34.19
N SER A 17 26.51 62.78 -33.64
CA SER A 17 26.94 61.93 -32.52
C SER A 17 26.27 62.26 -31.18
N ILE A 18 25.74 63.48 -30.99
CA ILE A 18 25.05 63.90 -29.76
C ILE A 18 23.57 63.47 -29.78
N TYR A 19 22.99 63.25 -30.97
CA TYR A 19 21.60 62.78 -31.14
C TYR A 19 21.47 61.28 -31.41
N ALA A 20 22.56 60.50 -31.33
CA ALA A 20 22.47 59.05 -31.38
C ALA A 20 21.76 58.52 -30.12
N PRO A 21 20.68 57.72 -30.24
CA PRO A 21 20.04 57.13 -29.07
C PRO A 21 21.06 56.24 -28.35
N HIS A 22 21.34 56.55 -27.09
CA HIS A 22 22.08 55.63 -26.22
C HIS A 22 21.29 54.33 -26.14
N GLN A 23 21.92 53.21 -26.51
CA GLN A 23 21.36 51.88 -26.30
C GLN A 23 21.19 51.71 -24.78
N ALA A 24 19.93 51.68 -24.31
CA ALA A 24 19.63 51.23 -22.98
C ALA A 24 19.87 49.71 -22.95
N VAL A 25 20.97 49.30 -22.30
CA VAL A 25 21.19 47.88 -22.02
C VAL A 25 20.12 47.47 -21.00
N ALA A 26 19.41 46.38 -21.27
CA ALA A 26 18.50 45.80 -20.29
C ALA A 26 19.31 45.42 -19.05
N GLN A 27 18.92 45.94 -17.88
CA GLN A 27 19.51 45.49 -16.62
C GLN A 27 18.91 44.13 -16.26
N ASP A 28 19.77 43.20 -15.86
CA ASP A 28 19.36 41.89 -15.37
C ASP A 28 19.07 41.96 -13.86
N MET A 29 18.30 41.01 -13.34
CA MET A 29 17.93 40.93 -11.92
C MET A 29 19.14 40.74 -10.99
N ASP A 30 20.28 40.33 -11.54
CA ASP A 30 21.57 40.23 -10.85
C ASP A 30 22.14 41.60 -10.42
N ASP A 31 21.77 42.71 -11.09
CA ASP A 31 22.20 44.07 -10.68
C ASP A 31 21.51 44.54 -9.38
N TYR A 32 20.52 43.80 -8.88
CA TYR A 32 19.69 44.14 -7.71
C TYR A 32 19.86 43.20 -6.51
N THR A 33 20.81 42.26 -6.51
CA THR A 33 21.01 41.37 -5.36
C THR A 33 21.97 41.98 -4.34
N ALA A 34 21.46 42.84 -3.47
CA ALA A 34 22.16 43.22 -2.24
C ALA A 34 22.09 42.05 -1.26
N TYR A 35 23.08 41.15 -1.30
CA TYR A 35 23.22 40.12 -0.28
C TYR A 35 23.76 40.76 1.02
N PRO A 36 23.04 40.67 2.15
CA PRO A 36 23.57 41.15 3.42
C PRO A 36 24.86 40.38 3.78
N PRO A 37 25.87 41.03 4.36
CA PRO A 37 27.18 40.44 4.67
C PRO A 37 27.17 39.40 5.81
N PHE A 38 26.01 38.80 6.11
CA PHE A 38 25.79 37.84 7.20
C PHE A 38 25.39 36.44 6.73
N ILE A 39 25.36 36.16 5.42
CA ILE A 39 25.28 34.76 4.98
C ILE A 39 26.67 34.14 5.14
N SER A 40 26.99 33.77 6.39
CA SER A 40 27.95 32.70 6.69
C SER A 40 27.60 31.50 5.79
N PRO A 41 28.57 30.73 5.27
CA PRO A 41 28.27 29.46 4.62
C PRO A 41 27.35 28.68 5.55
N GLY A 42 26.20 28.27 5.01
CA GLY A 42 25.19 27.54 5.75
C GLY A 42 25.83 26.30 6.35
N ILE A 43 25.96 26.29 7.66
CA ILE A 43 26.25 25.06 8.39
C ILE A 43 25.16 24.06 7.99
N ASP A 44 25.58 22.91 7.45
CA ASP A 44 24.65 21.85 7.08
C ASP A 44 23.81 21.50 8.32
N PRO A 45 22.47 21.52 8.21
CA PRO A 45 21.61 21.20 9.34
C PRO A 45 21.81 19.72 9.72
N ASN A 46 22.05 19.46 11.00
CA ASN A 46 22.07 18.10 11.53
C ASN A 46 20.64 17.55 11.58
N LEU A 47 20.35 16.49 10.82
CA LEU A 47 19.08 15.78 10.86
C LEU A 47 19.19 14.58 11.82
N LEU A 48 18.44 14.63 12.92
CA LEU A 48 18.25 13.48 13.81
C LEU A 48 16.92 12.81 13.49
N LEU A 49 16.98 11.59 12.96
CA LEU A 49 15.81 10.75 12.69
C LEU A 49 15.65 9.74 13.84
N ILE A 50 14.50 9.77 14.50
CA ILE A 50 14.11 8.79 15.53
C ILE A 50 12.94 7.99 14.98
N ILE A 51 13.06 6.66 15.02
CA ILE A 51 12.08 5.73 14.46
C ILE A 51 11.53 4.85 15.59
N ASP A 52 10.22 4.64 15.60
CA ASP A 52 9.59 3.69 16.51
C ASP A 52 9.99 2.25 16.17
N ASN A 53 10.30 1.45 17.18
CA ASN A 53 10.64 0.03 17.09
C ASN A 53 9.58 -0.83 17.79
N SER A 54 8.36 -0.31 17.94
CA SER A 54 7.26 -1.09 18.48
C SER A 54 6.77 -2.13 17.46
N ALA A 55 6.18 -3.21 17.96
CA ALA A 55 5.62 -4.24 17.10
C ALA A 55 4.48 -3.74 16.20
N SER A 56 3.87 -2.59 16.53
CA SER A 56 2.79 -1.98 15.72
C SER A 56 3.26 -1.51 14.35
N MET A 57 4.57 -1.34 14.15
CA MET A 57 5.13 -1.06 12.84
C MET A 57 5.01 -2.24 11.87
N TYR A 58 4.86 -3.47 12.37
CA TYR A 58 4.57 -4.66 11.54
C TYR A 58 3.08 -4.84 11.23
N ASP A 59 2.19 -3.98 11.75
CA ASP A 59 0.79 -4.00 11.33
C ASP A 59 0.67 -3.48 9.89
N LEU A 60 -0.41 -3.87 9.21
CA LEU A 60 -0.65 -3.44 7.84
C LEU A 60 -0.71 -1.91 7.73
N ALA A 61 -0.13 -1.38 6.66
CA ALA A 61 -0.15 0.05 6.36
C ALA A 61 -1.53 0.51 5.92
N TYR A 62 -2.22 -0.36 5.17
CA TYR A 62 -3.53 -0.06 4.60
C TYR A 62 -4.59 -0.85 5.34
N ILE A 63 -5.31 -0.13 6.19
CA ILE A 63 -6.45 -0.61 6.95
C ILE A 63 -7.61 0.35 6.71
N ASP A 64 -8.81 -0.12 6.97
CA ASP A 64 -9.98 0.74 6.97
C ASP A 64 -9.96 1.65 8.21
N GLU A 65 -9.82 2.95 7.99
CA GLU A 65 -9.84 3.96 9.07
C GLU A 65 -11.26 4.47 9.37
N GLY A 66 -12.27 3.98 8.66
CA GLY A 66 -13.64 4.45 8.77
C GLY A 66 -13.86 5.78 8.06
N SER A 67 -15.05 6.32 8.22
CA SER A 67 -15.43 7.62 7.68
C SER A 67 -16.35 8.35 8.66
N ALA A 68 -16.70 9.61 8.38
CA ALA A 68 -17.70 10.32 9.20
C ALA A 68 -19.08 9.64 9.22
N THR A 69 -19.33 8.68 8.34
CA THR A 69 -20.61 7.97 8.19
C THR A 69 -20.51 6.47 8.45
N ARG A 70 -19.32 5.95 8.76
CA ARG A 70 -19.07 4.51 8.86
C ARG A 70 -17.97 4.21 9.88
N GLU A 71 -18.26 3.29 10.78
CA GLU A 71 -17.29 2.75 11.72
C GLU A 71 -16.31 1.81 10.99
N SER A 72 -15.04 1.82 11.39
CA SER A 72 -14.06 0.85 10.92
C SER A 72 -14.19 -0.47 11.67
N SER A 73 -14.04 -1.56 10.93
CA SER A 73 -13.97 -2.90 11.53
C SER A 73 -12.54 -3.19 11.99
N TYR A 74 -12.42 -3.83 13.16
CA TYR A 74 -11.11 -4.19 13.69
C TYR A 74 -10.55 -5.42 12.96
N CYS A 75 -9.34 -5.31 12.43
CA CYS A 75 -8.66 -6.39 11.69
C CYS A 75 -9.36 -6.87 10.40
N TYR A 76 -10.27 -6.08 9.84
CA TYR A 76 -10.97 -6.37 8.59
C TYR A 76 -10.94 -5.15 7.67
N ASP A 77 -10.79 -5.37 6.37
CA ASP A 77 -10.80 -4.30 5.35
C ASP A 77 -11.31 -4.81 4.00
N GLN A 78 -12.25 -4.08 3.40
CA GLN A 78 -12.76 -4.31 2.04
C GLN A 78 -12.60 -3.06 1.15
N THR A 79 -11.92 -2.02 1.63
CA THR A 79 -11.96 -0.66 1.09
C THR A 79 -10.98 -0.41 -0.07
N TYR A 80 -10.56 -1.47 -0.77
CA TYR A 80 -9.68 -1.35 -1.92
C TYR A 80 -10.30 -0.46 -3.01
N LYS A 81 -9.49 0.46 -3.54
CA LYS A 81 -9.84 1.30 -4.69
C LYS A 81 -8.66 1.38 -5.65
N ASN A 82 -8.88 1.00 -6.90
CA ASN A 82 -7.84 1.04 -7.92
C ASN A 82 -7.36 2.48 -8.24
N THR A 83 -8.20 3.49 -8.01
CA THR A 83 -7.81 4.90 -8.16
C THR A 83 -6.81 5.37 -7.11
N THR A 84 -6.76 4.71 -5.94
CA THR A 84 -5.82 5.02 -4.87
C THR A 84 -4.48 4.35 -5.15
N THR A 85 -3.38 5.06 -4.97
CA THR A 85 -2.03 4.48 -5.08
C THR A 85 -1.58 3.98 -3.72
N TYR A 86 -1.31 2.69 -3.63
CA TYR A 86 -0.76 2.04 -2.45
C TYR A 86 0.75 1.87 -2.62
N ALA A 87 1.53 2.49 -1.73
CA ALA A 87 2.98 2.33 -1.64
C ALA A 87 3.33 0.96 -1.07
N GLY A 88 4.45 0.41 -1.52
CA GLY A 88 4.89 -0.94 -1.21
C GLY A 88 5.87 -1.43 -2.28
N TYR A 89 6.41 -2.62 -2.10
CA TYR A 89 7.49 -3.13 -2.96
C TYR A 89 7.08 -3.43 -4.41
N PHE A 90 5.78 -3.61 -4.68
CA PHE A 90 5.30 -3.89 -6.03
C PHE A 90 5.10 -2.59 -6.82
N VAL A 91 5.45 -2.62 -8.11
CA VAL A 91 5.21 -1.48 -9.01
C VAL A 91 3.72 -1.43 -9.36
N LYS A 92 3.08 -0.28 -9.10
CA LYS A 92 1.63 -0.07 -9.23
C LYS A 92 1.00 -0.70 -10.48
N ASP A 93 1.51 -0.34 -11.66
CA ASP A 93 0.92 -0.69 -12.96
C ASP A 93 1.45 -2.02 -13.52
N SER A 94 2.36 -2.69 -12.81
CA SER A 94 2.88 -4.00 -13.21
C SER A 94 1.97 -5.11 -12.70
N ILE A 95 1.92 -6.21 -13.46
CA ILE A 95 1.16 -7.40 -13.10
C ILE A 95 2.12 -8.46 -12.56
N TYR A 96 1.75 -9.07 -11.45
CA TYR A 96 2.53 -10.09 -10.77
C TYR A 96 1.73 -11.38 -10.67
N ALA A 97 2.36 -12.50 -11.01
CA ALA A 97 1.82 -13.83 -10.85
C ALA A 97 2.62 -14.57 -9.76
N TYR A 98 1.91 -15.26 -8.87
CA TYR A 98 2.53 -16.11 -7.86
C TYR A 98 3.01 -17.41 -8.50
N ASN A 99 4.29 -17.71 -8.35
CA ASN A 99 4.89 -18.94 -8.81
C ASN A 99 4.97 -19.94 -7.65
N PHE A 100 4.08 -20.94 -7.66
CA PHE A 100 4.00 -21.98 -6.62
C PHE A 100 5.21 -22.94 -6.58
N THR A 101 6.11 -22.88 -7.58
CA THR A 101 7.35 -23.68 -7.57
C THR A 101 8.46 -22.94 -6.84
N THR A 102 8.58 -21.64 -7.06
CA THR A 102 9.62 -20.78 -6.44
C THR A 102 9.12 -20.05 -5.19
N ASN A 103 7.82 -20.15 -4.87
CA ASN A 103 7.13 -19.53 -3.74
C ASN A 103 7.25 -18.01 -3.68
N ARG A 104 7.27 -17.34 -4.83
CA ARG A 104 7.40 -15.87 -4.92
C ARG A 104 6.54 -15.28 -6.03
N PHE A 105 6.32 -13.97 -5.94
CA PHE A 105 5.68 -13.19 -7.00
C PHE A 105 6.71 -12.79 -8.06
N GLU A 106 6.37 -13.06 -9.31
CA GLU A 106 7.18 -12.71 -10.48
C GLU A 106 6.32 -11.88 -11.44
N THR A 107 6.94 -11.03 -12.26
CA THR A 107 6.20 -10.30 -13.29
C THR A 107 5.53 -11.28 -14.24
N GLY A 108 4.23 -11.11 -14.46
CA GLY A 108 3.42 -12.04 -15.23
C GLY A 108 2.32 -11.34 -16.02
N ALA A 109 1.31 -12.12 -16.42
CA ALA A 109 0.14 -11.63 -17.12
C ALA A 109 -1.11 -12.34 -16.58
N PHE A 110 -2.28 -11.71 -16.75
CA PHE A 110 -3.54 -12.33 -16.40
C PHE A 110 -3.80 -13.56 -17.29
N PRO A 111 -4.26 -14.68 -16.70
CA PRO A 111 -4.63 -15.86 -17.47
C PRO A 111 -5.91 -15.60 -18.29
N ALA A 112 -6.11 -16.38 -19.35
CA ALA A 112 -7.26 -16.24 -20.24
C ALA A 112 -8.60 -16.56 -19.55
N SER A 113 -8.58 -17.41 -18.52
CA SER A 113 -9.75 -17.78 -17.73
C SER A 113 -9.46 -17.62 -16.24
N CYS A 114 -10.41 -17.03 -15.53
CA CYS A 114 -10.32 -16.85 -14.10
C CYS A 114 -11.62 -17.21 -13.37
N SER A 115 -11.53 -17.98 -12.29
CA SER A 115 -12.67 -18.35 -11.44
C SER A 115 -13.16 -17.15 -10.61
N HIS A 116 -12.22 -16.47 -9.94
CA HIS A 116 -12.49 -15.28 -9.14
C HIS A 116 -11.66 -14.13 -9.70
N SER A 117 -12.30 -13.15 -10.33
CA SER A 117 -11.58 -12.02 -10.93
C SER A 117 -12.22 -10.67 -10.71
N ILE A 118 -11.35 -9.67 -10.62
CA ILE A 118 -11.65 -8.25 -10.73
C ILE A 118 -10.97 -7.79 -12.02
N LEU A 119 -11.74 -7.22 -12.95
CA LEU A 119 -11.27 -6.91 -14.28
C LEU A 119 -9.98 -6.06 -14.26
N GLY A 120 -8.88 -6.64 -14.74
CA GLY A 120 -7.58 -5.97 -14.82
C GLY A 120 -6.87 -5.72 -13.49
N VAL A 121 -7.37 -6.24 -12.37
CA VAL A 121 -6.82 -6.01 -11.02
C VAL A 121 -6.39 -7.31 -10.35
N LEU A 122 -7.25 -8.31 -10.32
CA LEU A 122 -7.05 -9.55 -9.56
C LEU A 122 -7.60 -10.74 -10.33
N CYS A 123 -6.90 -11.86 -10.27
CA CYS A 123 -7.37 -13.17 -10.69
C CYS A 123 -6.86 -14.26 -9.74
N VAL A 124 -7.78 -15.05 -9.19
CA VAL A 124 -7.48 -16.23 -8.40
C VAL A 124 -8.24 -17.44 -8.97
N ASN A 125 -7.51 -18.51 -9.28
CA ASN A 125 -8.10 -19.79 -9.64
C ASN A 125 -7.93 -20.76 -8.48
N ILE A 126 -9.04 -21.34 -8.05
CA ILE A 126 -9.06 -22.31 -6.98
C ILE A 126 -9.78 -23.56 -7.48
N THR A 127 -9.15 -24.72 -7.28
CA THR A 127 -9.70 -26.02 -7.67
C THR A 127 -9.71 -26.90 -6.43
N GLY A 128 -10.91 -27.22 -5.92
CA GLY A 128 -11.04 -27.88 -4.62
C GLY A 128 -10.54 -26.97 -3.51
N SER A 129 -9.55 -27.40 -2.73
CA SER A 129 -8.92 -26.65 -1.64
C SER A 129 -7.56 -26.04 -2.00
N THR A 130 -7.16 -26.04 -3.28
CA THR A 130 -5.83 -25.58 -3.71
C THR A 130 -5.92 -24.43 -4.70
N ALA A 131 -5.20 -23.34 -4.42
CA ALA A 131 -5.02 -22.25 -5.36
C ALA A 131 -4.07 -22.70 -6.49
N THR A 132 -4.52 -22.56 -7.74
CA THR A 132 -3.77 -22.97 -8.95
C THR A 132 -3.19 -21.78 -9.70
N ALA A 133 -3.78 -20.60 -9.54
CA ALA A 133 -3.23 -19.34 -10.04
C ALA A 133 -3.58 -18.21 -9.09
N PHE A 134 -2.63 -17.33 -8.84
CA PHE A 134 -2.85 -16.06 -8.15
C PHE A 134 -2.10 -14.97 -8.90
N VAL A 135 -2.84 -14.07 -9.54
CA VAL A 135 -2.30 -12.98 -10.34
C VAL A 135 -2.98 -11.68 -9.93
N ALA A 136 -2.21 -10.63 -9.68
CA ALA A 136 -2.74 -9.35 -9.27
C ALA A 136 -1.88 -8.18 -9.78
N THR A 137 -2.44 -6.98 -9.82
CA THR A 137 -1.67 -5.76 -10.04
C THR A 137 -0.82 -5.44 -8.81
N GLY A 138 0.32 -4.78 -9.04
CA GLY A 138 1.19 -4.36 -7.94
C GLY A 138 0.47 -3.43 -6.96
N ASN A 139 -0.43 -2.58 -7.46
CA ASN A 139 -1.27 -1.74 -6.59
C ASN A 139 -2.13 -2.57 -5.62
N TYR A 140 -2.75 -3.66 -6.10
CA TYR A 140 -3.55 -4.55 -5.26
C TYR A 140 -2.68 -5.31 -4.25
N LEU A 141 -1.52 -5.82 -4.67
CA LEU A 141 -0.59 -6.51 -3.78
C LEU A 141 -0.02 -5.58 -2.70
N ASN A 142 0.25 -4.32 -3.02
CA ASN A 142 0.68 -3.33 -2.04
C ASN A 142 -0.41 -3.07 -0.99
N TRP A 143 -1.67 -2.86 -1.41
CA TRP A 143 -2.80 -2.73 -0.48
C TRP A 143 -2.97 -3.97 0.41
N LEU A 144 -2.78 -5.16 -0.19
CA LEU A 144 -2.96 -6.43 0.49
C LEU A 144 -1.87 -6.68 1.56
N THR A 145 -0.60 -6.45 1.22
CA THR A 145 0.54 -7.02 1.99
C THR A 145 1.43 -6.02 2.69
N SER A 146 1.39 -4.74 2.33
CA SER A 146 2.38 -3.77 2.84
C SER A 146 2.15 -3.48 4.31
N SER A 147 3.19 -3.62 5.14
CA SER A 147 3.19 -3.12 6.51
C SER A 147 3.67 -1.67 6.59
N LYS A 148 3.41 -1.01 7.72
CA LYS A 148 3.92 0.34 7.99
C LYS A 148 5.45 0.38 7.89
N PHE A 149 6.10 -0.68 8.37
CA PHE A 149 7.55 -0.80 8.35
C PHE A 149 8.10 -1.05 6.94
N ASP A 150 7.40 -1.81 6.10
CA ASP A 150 7.80 -2.01 4.70
C ASP A 150 7.77 -0.69 3.93
N VAL A 151 6.71 0.10 4.06
CA VAL A 151 6.60 1.42 3.43
C VAL A 151 7.72 2.35 3.93
N GLN A 152 8.01 2.32 5.23
CA GLN A 152 9.09 3.12 5.80
C GLN A 152 10.48 2.71 5.26
N LYS A 153 10.78 1.40 5.23
CA LYS A 153 12.04 0.89 4.66
C LYS A 153 12.15 1.22 3.18
N GLN A 154 11.06 1.13 2.44
CA GLN A 154 11.04 1.51 1.03
C GLN A 154 11.49 2.96 0.85
N ILE A 155 10.96 3.88 1.66
CA ILE A 155 11.29 5.30 1.57
C ILE A 155 12.75 5.57 2.00
N LEU A 156 13.21 4.94 3.08
CA LEU A 156 14.52 5.25 3.68
C LEU A 156 15.69 4.55 3.01
N THR A 157 15.52 3.28 2.63
CA THR A 157 16.60 2.41 2.14
C THR A 157 16.27 1.67 0.85
N GLY A 158 15.09 1.92 0.26
CA GLY A 158 14.62 1.19 -0.92
C GLY A 158 13.96 -0.17 -0.61
N GLY A 159 13.76 -0.51 0.67
CA GLY A 159 13.06 -1.72 1.12
C GLY A 159 13.98 -2.79 1.69
N LYS A 160 13.39 -3.86 2.24
CA LYS A 160 14.15 -5.05 2.65
C LYS A 160 14.38 -5.94 1.44
N TYR A 161 15.64 -6.09 1.04
CA TYR A 161 16.06 -6.89 -0.11
C TYR A 161 16.94 -8.05 0.34
N ASP A 162 16.59 -9.27 -0.05
CA ASP A 162 17.43 -10.45 0.12
C ASP A 162 18.33 -10.63 -1.12
N THR A 163 19.63 -10.52 -0.92
CA THR A 163 20.62 -10.63 -2.00
C THR A 163 20.80 -12.06 -2.49
N SER A 164 20.43 -13.06 -1.69
CA SER A 164 20.59 -14.48 -2.03
C SER A 164 19.50 -14.95 -3.00
N SER A 165 18.25 -14.58 -2.76
CA SER A 165 17.10 -14.86 -3.63
C SER A 165 16.81 -13.76 -4.64
N SER A 166 17.47 -12.60 -4.49
CA SER A 166 17.28 -11.39 -5.32
C SER A 166 15.85 -10.89 -5.33
N GLU A 167 15.25 -10.77 -4.14
CA GLU A 167 13.84 -10.40 -3.99
C GLU A 167 13.60 -9.45 -2.82
N TYR A 168 12.49 -8.71 -2.88
CA TYR A 168 12.03 -7.90 -1.77
C TYR A 168 11.19 -8.75 -0.81
N ILE A 169 11.50 -8.65 0.49
CA ILE A 169 10.83 -9.44 1.52
C ILE A 169 9.91 -8.52 2.31
N ALA A 170 8.59 -8.67 2.08
CA ALA A 170 7.56 -8.01 2.88
C ALA A 170 7.51 -8.62 4.28
N GLU A 171 7.34 -7.75 5.28
CA GLU A 171 7.28 -8.16 6.68
C GLU A 171 6.04 -7.61 7.37
N SER A 172 5.23 -8.49 7.94
CA SER A 172 4.07 -8.09 8.74
C SER A 172 3.85 -9.06 9.90
N ARG A 173 2.97 -8.66 10.82
CA ARG A 173 2.41 -9.54 11.83
C ARG A 173 0.89 -9.69 11.68
N GLY A 174 0.34 -9.21 10.56
CA GLY A 174 -1.10 -9.06 10.35
C GLY A 174 -1.71 -8.00 11.28
N CYS A 175 -2.73 -8.39 12.04
CA CYS A 175 -3.40 -7.53 13.01
C CYS A 175 -3.04 -7.93 14.44
N VAL A 176 -2.15 -7.18 15.10
CA VAL A 176 -1.71 -7.46 16.49
C VAL A 176 -1.20 -8.90 16.65
N GLY A 177 -0.54 -9.41 15.61
CA GLY A 177 0.02 -10.76 15.59
C GLY A 177 -0.96 -11.87 15.19
N ARG A 178 -2.19 -11.53 14.77
CA ARG A 178 -3.17 -12.44 14.18
C ARG A 178 -3.36 -12.15 12.69
N ARG A 179 -4.11 -12.99 11.98
CA ARG A 179 -4.50 -12.74 10.58
C ARG A 179 -5.32 -11.46 10.48
N PHE A 180 -4.91 -10.57 9.59
CA PHE A 180 -5.71 -9.44 9.14
C PHE A 180 -6.54 -9.91 7.95
N ILE A 181 -7.84 -9.68 7.98
CA ILE A 181 -8.77 -10.14 6.96
C ILE A 181 -8.97 -9.04 5.91
N LYS A 182 -8.76 -9.37 4.64
CA LYS A 182 -9.01 -8.49 3.51
C LYS A 182 -9.96 -9.16 2.53
N GLU A 183 -11.16 -8.62 2.41
CA GLU A 183 -12.16 -9.17 1.51
C GLU A 183 -12.00 -8.58 0.11
N ALA A 184 -12.05 -9.45 -0.90
CA ALA A 184 -12.02 -9.02 -2.29
C ALA A 184 -13.43 -8.72 -2.75
N LEU A 185 -13.65 -7.52 -3.26
CA LEU A 185 -14.91 -7.12 -3.88
C LEU A 185 -14.85 -7.34 -5.39
N THR A 186 -16.03 -7.47 -6.02
CA THR A 186 -16.15 -7.58 -7.48
C THR A 186 -15.76 -6.30 -8.24
N ALA A 187 -15.70 -5.16 -7.54
CA ALA A 187 -15.33 -3.84 -8.06
C ALA A 187 -14.68 -2.99 -6.96
N ASP A 188 -14.25 -1.77 -7.31
CA ASP A 188 -13.77 -0.79 -6.34
C ASP A 188 -14.82 -0.51 -5.26
N TYR A 189 -14.36 -0.37 -4.01
CA TYR A 189 -15.24 -0.11 -2.88
C TYR A 189 -16.03 1.20 -3.05
N VAL A 190 -17.34 1.15 -2.79
CA VAL A 190 -18.24 2.31 -2.81
C VAL A 190 -18.84 2.54 -1.43
N GLU A 191 -18.53 3.69 -0.83
CA GLU A 191 -19.08 4.10 0.46
C GLU A 191 -20.61 4.31 0.35
N GLY A 192 -21.38 3.68 1.23
CA GLY A 192 -22.84 3.73 1.22
C GLY A 192 -23.49 3.07 0.00
N GLY A 193 -22.70 2.38 -0.83
CA GLY A 193 -23.16 1.61 -1.98
C GLY A 193 -23.27 0.12 -1.70
N THR A 194 -23.65 -0.65 -2.72
CA THR A 194 -23.64 -2.10 -2.67
C THR A 194 -22.24 -2.61 -3.01
N ASN A 195 -21.56 -3.19 -2.03
CA ASN A 195 -20.26 -3.85 -2.19
C ASN A 195 -20.51 -5.37 -2.23
N THR A 196 -20.29 -5.99 -3.39
CA THR A 196 -20.51 -7.43 -3.57
C THR A 196 -19.19 -8.17 -3.47
N SER A 197 -19.12 -9.12 -2.53
CA SER A 197 -17.97 -10.02 -2.35
C SER A 197 -17.69 -10.83 -3.61
N LEU A 198 -16.40 -11.06 -3.88
CA LEU A 198 -15.91 -11.93 -4.93
C LEU A 198 -16.00 -13.43 -4.55
N GLY A 199 -16.43 -13.74 -3.33
CA GLY A 199 -16.45 -15.10 -2.78
C GLY A 199 -15.08 -15.62 -2.38
N ILE A 200 -14.10 -14.73 -2.24
CA ILE A 200 -12.79 -15.03 -1.68
C ILE A 200 -12.38 -13.97 -0.67
N THR A 201 -11.70 -14.42 0.37
CA THR A 201 -11.19 -13.57 1.44
C THR A 201 -9.71 -13.89 1.68
N PHE A 202 -8.90 -12.86 1.87
CA PHE A 202 -7.47 -13.00 2.11
C PHE A 202 -7.16 -12.83 3.61
N GLY A 203 -6.43 -13.77 4.18
CA GLY A 203 -5.83 -13.65 5.51
C GLY A 203 -4.36 -13.26 5.39
N VAL A 204 -3.98 -12.08 5.86
CA VAL A 204 -2.60 -11.59 5.81
C VAL A 204 -1.99 -11.65 7.20
N SER A 205 -0.87 -12.34 7.34
CA SER A 205 -0.21 -12.52 8.64
C SER A 205 1.29 -12.75 8.53
N GLY A 206 1.97 -12.58 9.67
CA GLY A 206 3.36 -12.98 9.83
C GLY A 206 3.52 -14.48 10.11
N PRO A 207 4.76 -14.93 10.33
CA PRO A 207 5.05 -16.28 10.79
C PRO A 207 4.50 -16.50 12.21
N ASP A 208 4.21 -17.75 12.54
CA ASP A 208 3.73 -18.12 13.87
C ASP A 208 4.81 -17.86 14.92
N ASN A 209 4.38 -17.65 16.16
CA ASN A 209 5.31 -17.36 17.24
C ASN A 209 6.14 -18.63 17.58
N PRO A 210 7.48 -18.55 17.51
CA PRO A 210 8.35 -19.72 17.64
C PRO A 210 8.32 -20.37 19.03
N TYR A 211 7.88 -19.63 20.05
CA TYR A 211 7.81 -20.12 21.44
C TYR A 211 6.40 -20.57 21.83
N ASN A 212 5.37 -20.06 21.17
CA ASN A 212 3.98 -20.42 21.42
C ASN A 212 3.18 -20.30 20.12
N PRO A 213 2.87 -21.41 19.43
CA PRO A 213 2.10 -21.39 18.17
C PRO A 213 0.71 -20.74 18.29
N THR A 214 0.13 -20.68 19.50
CA THR A 214 -1.15 -20.00 19.77
C THR A 214 -1.00 -18.54 20.17
N GLY A 215 0.25 -18.10 20.37
CA GLY A 215 0.61 -16.74 20.74
C GLY A 215 0.59 -15.79 19.54
N VAL A 216 0.66 -14.49 19.84
CA VAL A 216 0.72 -13.45 18.81
C VAL A 216 2.04 -13.52 18.04
N SER A 217 1.95 -13.38 16.70
CA SER A 217 3.12 -13.25 15.85
C SER A 217 3.95 -12.01 16.25
N ILE A 218 5.27 -12.20 16.28
CA ILE A 218 6.25 -11.15 16.61
C ILE A 218 6.65 -10.32 15.37
N GLY A 219 6.11 -10.65 14.20
CA GLY A 219 6.48 -10.05 12.92
C GLY A 219 7.56 -10.86 12.19
N GLY A 220 7.50 -10.81 10.87
CA GLY A 220 8.40 -11.52 9.96
C GLY A 220 7.81 -11.59 8.57
N GLN A 221 8.27 -12.53 7.73
CA GLN A 221 7.80 -12.65 6.35
C GLN A 221 6.26 -12.72 6.26
N THR A 222 5.68 -11.87 5.41
CA THR A 222 4.23 -11.83 5.19
C THR A 222 3.76 -13.06 4.41
N HIS A 223 2.70 -13.68 4.90
CA HIS A 223 2.00 -14.80 4.28
C HIS A 223 0.58 -14.38 3.93
N ILE A 224 0.07 -14.90 2.80
CA ILE A 224 -1.29 -14.69 2.32
C ILE A 224 -1.98 -16.05 2.33
N ASP A 225 -3.00 -16.17 3.16
CA ASP A 225 -3.91 -17.30 3.17
C ASP A 225 -5.16 -16.94 2.34
N ILE A 226 -5.66 -17.85 1.50
CA ILE A 226 -6.84 -17.61 0.65
C ILE A 226 -7.97 -18.51 1.13
N PHE A 227 -9.07 -17.89 1.55
CA PHE A 227 -10.28 -18.58 1.98
C PHE A 227 -11.36 -18.43 0.90
N GLN A 228 -12.05 -19.53 0.61
CA GLN A 228 -13.25 -19.53 -0.24
C GLN A 228 -14.47 -19.24 0.64
N GLY A 229 -15.34 -18.36 0.16
CA GLY A 229 -16.53 -17.93 0.87
C GLY A 229 -16.60 -16.41 1.01
N ASN A 230 -17.82 -15.94 1.25
CA ASN A 230 -18.05 -14.56 1.65
C ASN A 230 -17.73 -14.45 3.14
N TYR A 231 -17.06 -13.38 3.54
CA TYR A 231 -16.85 -13.11 4.96
C TYR A 231 -17.87 -12.07 5.41
N ASP A 232 -18.90 -12.51 6.15
CA ASP A 232 -19.85 -11.57 6.75
C ASP A 232 -19.30 -11.09 8.10
N GLU A 233 -18.65 -9.94 8.08
CA GLU A 233 -18.08 -9.33 9.27
C GLU A 233 -19.14 -9.05 10.34
N GLY A 234 -20.36 -8.65 9.96
CA GLY A 234 -21.41 -8.31 10.92
C GLY A 234 -21.85 -9.52 11.71
N THR A 235 -22.05 -10.65 11.02
CA THR A 235 -22.36 -11.94 11.66
C THR A 235 -21.20 -12.43 12.53
N CYS A 236 -19.97 -12.31 12.05
CA CYS A 236 -18.79 -12.73 12.79
C CYS A 236 -18.49 -11.88 14.03
N GLN A 237 -18.69 -10.56 13.95
CA GLN A 237 -18.55 -9.67 15.10
C GLN A 237 -19.67 -9.93 16.11
N ALA A 238 -20.91 -10.16 15.66
CA ALA A 238 -22.00 -10.56 16.54
C ALA A 238 -21.69 -11.85 17.31
N ALA A 239 -21.04 -12.83 16.67
CA ALA A 239 -20.60 -14.06 17.34
C ALA A 239 -19.54 -13.78 18.43
N ILE A 240 -18.60 -12.88 18.19
CA ILE A 240 -17.59 -12.46 19.18
C ILE A 240 -18.23 -11.71 20.35
N ASP A 241 -19.17 -10.82 20.05
CA ASP A 241 -19.88 -10.02 21.05
C ASP A 241 -20.74 -10.93 21.94
N LEU A 242 -21.46 -11.88 21.35
CA LEU A 242 -22.22 -12.90 22.09
C LEU A 242 -21.31 -13.81 22.92
N PHE A 243 -20.14 -14.18 22.42
CA PHE A 243 -19.17 -14.96 23.20
C PHE A 243 -18.64 -14.18 24.41
N SER A 244 -18.54 -12.85 24.29
CA SER A 244 -18.05 -11.96 25.34
C SER A 244 -19.15 -11.52 26.31
N ASP A 245 -20.43 -11.70 25.96
CA ASP A 245 -21.56 -11.38 26.82
C ASP A 245 -21.79 -12.48 27.87
N PRO A 246 -21.65 -12.17 29.18
CA PRO A 246 -21.90 -13.15 30.24
C PRO A 246 -23.36 -13.62 30.32
N SER A 247 -24.29 -12.97 29.61
CA SER A 247 -25.72 -13.27 29.60
C SER A 247 -26.15 -14.11 28.40
N ALA A 248 -25.27 -14.31 27.41
CA ALA A 248 -25.60 -15.01 26.18
C ALA A 248 -25.87 -16.50 26.42
N HIS A 249 -26.89 -17.06 25.77
CA HIS A 249 -27.16 -18.48 25.84
C HIS A 249 -26.21 -19.25 24.93
N LYS A 250 -25.85 -20.46 25.36
CA LYS A 250 -24.95 -21.34 24.60
C LYS A 250 -25.42 -21.59 23.17
N GLN A 251 -26.73 -21.69 22.94
CA GLN A 251 -27.28 -21.96 21.60
C GLN A 251 -27.10 -20.75 20.68
N ASP A 252 -27.34 -19.54 21.17
CA ASP A 252 -27.17 -18.30 20.41
C ASP A 252 -25.70 -18.11 19.96
N ILE A 253 -24.75 -18.49 20.82
CA ILE A 253 -23.31 -18.48 20.47
C ILE A 253 -23.01 -19.50 19.36
N ILE A 254 -23.57 -20.71 19.45
CA ILE A 254 -23.36 -21.75 18.44
C ILE A 254 -23.96 -21.33 17.11
N ASP A 255 -25.18 -20.79 17.11
CA ASP A 255 -25.88 -20.36 15.91
C ASP A 255 -25.15 -19.18 15.26
N ALA A 256 -24.70 -18.19 16.05
CA ALA A 256 -23.91 -17.07 15.52
C ALA A 256 -22.54 -17.51 14.95
N ILE A 257 -21.89 -18.51 15.57
CA ILE A 257 -20.66 -19.09 15.03
C ILE A 257 -20.94 -19.88 13.74
N ASP A 258 -22.03 -20.64 13.70
CA ASP A 258 -22.43 -21.42 12.52
C ASP A 258 -22.80 -20.50 11.34
N ASP A 259 -23.43 -19.36 11.61
CA ASP A 259 -23.75 -18.33 10.62
C ASP A 259 -22.48 -17.58 10.15
N CYS A 260 -21.56 -17.24 11.07
CA CYS A 260 -20.29 -16.59 10.72
C CYS A 260 -19.40 -17.48 9.83
N LEU A 261 -19.34 -18.79 10.11
CA LEU A 261 -18.52 -19.74 9.37
C LEU A 261 -19.24 -20.36 8.17
N ASP A 262 -20.51 -19.99 7.93
CA ASP A 262 -21.41 -20.62 6.93
C ASP A 262 -21.41 -22.16 7.01
N ASN A 263 -21.32 -22.69 8.24
CA ASN A 263 -21.30 -24.13 8.51
C ASN A 263 -22.65 -24.80 8.16
N ALA A 264 -23.73 -24.01 8.15
CA ALA A 264 -25.06 -24.46 7.79
C ALA A 264 -25.18 -24.84 6.31
N ALA A 265 -24.46 -24.15 5.41
CA ALA A 265 -24.41 -24.48 3.99
C ALA A 265 -23.47 -25.66 3.68
N THR A 266 -22.43 -25.86 4.49
CA THR A 266 -21.33 -26.81 4.20
C THR A 266 -21.38 -28.12 5.01
N ASN A 267 -22.22 -28.23 6.05
CA ASN A 267 -22.30 -29.38 6.96
C ASN A 267 -20.96 -29.74 7.66
N GLN A 268 -20.00 -28.82 7.73
CA GLN A 268 -18.68 -29.06 8.32
C GLN A 268 -18.59 -28.48 9.74
N LYS A 269 -19.15 -29.19 10.73
CA LYS A 269 -19.05 -28.81 12.17
C LYS A 269 -17.70 -29.15 12.81
N GLN A 270 -16.58 -29.00 12.10
CA GLN A 270 -15.25 -29.27 12.66
C GLN A 270 -14.34 -28.05 12.54
N CYS A 271 -14.11 -27.37 13.67
CA CYS A 271 -13.01 -26.43 13.83
C CYS A 271 -11.71 -27.23 13.95
N GLN A 272 -11.08 -27.57 12.82
CA GLN A 272 -9.66 -27.90 12.84
C GLN A 272 -8.91 -26.57 12.83
N PHE A 273 -8.15 -26.28 13.90
CA PHE A 273 -7.22 -25.17 13.88
C PHE A 273 -6.29 -25.38 12.68
N ASP A 274 -6.21 -24.38 11.81
CA ASP A 274 -5.27 -24.34 10.70
C ASP A 274 -3.85 -24.33 11.29
N THR A 275 -3.34 -25.53 11.55
CA THR A 275 -1.92 -25.77 11.75
C THR A 275 -1.33 -25.65 10.37
N ARG A 276 -0.86 -24.44 10.01
CA ARG A 276 0.13 -24.29 8.95
C ARG A 276 1.12 -25.42 9.13
N ASP A 277 1.26 -26.24 8.08
CA ASP A 277 1.98 -27.51 8.11
C ASP A 277 3.15 -27.47 9.09
N PRO A 278 3.18 -28.33 10.13
CA PRO A 278 4.42 -28.60 10.82
C PRO A 278 5.28 -29.36 9.81
N LYS A 279 5.97 -28.65 8.92
CA LYS A 279 7.03 -29.29 8.14
C LYS A 279 8.03 -29.87 9.15
N PRO A 280 8.50 -31.11 8.95
CA PRO A 280 9.36 -31.83 9.88
C PRO A 280 10.71 -31.15 10.10
#